data_AF-S7W6U5-F1
#
_entry.id   AF-S7W6U5-F1
#
_cell.length_a   1.000
_cell.length_b   1.000
_cell.length_c   1.000
_cell.angle_alpha   90.00
_cell.angle_beta   90.00
_cell.angle_gamma   90.00
#
_symmetry.space_group_name_H-M   'P 1'
#
loop_
_entity.id
_entity.type
_entity.pdbx_description
1 polymer ?
#
loop_
_entity_poly.entity_id
_entity_poly.type
_entity_poly.pdbx_seq_one_letter_code
_entity_poly.pdbx_strand_id
1 'polypeptide(L)'
;MKLMVFLFLPIIFSFQHLSIEFNDLTEKGNPTVSLVNKTKDDHVLSLRDYNNIKTTFPIVMAKIDRADIDFQTFKVYYTLPQNYFFLQLKDYNVKIINTGTELHGERDMSAISTMRIYEAESGYFTIRNSANKCLEIGKVRNDGYNGYPLRFENCVEQNDSQMFKFISKMKGLCALGDSICPRLSKPLIEIEEAVKDRVDQIKVKKLKDFKFE
;
A
#
# COMPACT_ATOMS: atom_id res chain seq x y z
N MET A 1 16.94 5.58 65.81
CA MET A 1 16.34 4.61 64.88
C MET A 1 15.62 5.41 63.79
N LYS A 2 16.24 5.61 62.61
CA LYS A 2 15.65 6.38 61.50
C LYS A 2 14.98 5.39 60.54
N LEU A 3 13.67 5.51 60.39
CA LEU A 3 12.86 4.68 59.49
C LEU A 3 12.94 5.28 58.07
N MET A 4 13.65 4.61 57.16
CA MET A 4 13.60 4.91 55.73
C MET A 4 12.34 4.25 55.16
N VAL A 5 11.37 5.06 54.74
CA VAL A 5 10.23 4.59 53.95
C VAL A 5 10.58 4.81 52.49
N PHE A 6 10.97 3.75 51.79
CA PHE A 6 11.06 3.74 50.33
C PHE A 6 9.65 3.57 49.76
N LEU A 7 9.07 4.68 49.29
CA LEU A 7 7.88 4.67 48.46
C LEU A 7 8.25 4.13 47.07
N PHE A 8 8.03 2.84 46.84
CA PHE A 8 8.00 2.28 45.50
C PHE A 8 6.70 2.73 44.83
N LEU A 9 6.78 3.75 43.96
CA LEU A 9 5.76 3.95 42.94
C LEU A 9 5.94 2.83 41.90
N PRO A 10 4.97 1.92 41.68
CA PRO A 10 4.99 1.10 40.49
C PRO A 10 4.76 2.02 39.30
N ILE A 11 5.79 2.15 38.47
CA ILE A 11 5.69 2.81 37.18
C ILE A 11 4.81 1.92 36.29
N ILE A 12 3.53 2.25 36.22
CA ILE A 12 2.60 1.68 35.24
C ILE A 12 2.93 2.35 33.90
N PHE A 13 4.00 1.88 33.23
CA PHE A 13 4.27 2.23 31.84
C PHE A 13 3.27 1.48 30.94
N SER A 14 2.22 2.20 30.54
CA SER A 14 1.72 2.29 29.16
C SER A 14 1.76 1.03 28.27
N PHE A 15 1.07 -0.06 28.63
CA PHE A 15 0.80 -1.17 27.69
C PHE A 15 -0.38 -0.90 26.72
N GLN A 16 -1.05 0.25 26.84
CA GLN A 16 -2.22 0.56 26.00
C GLN A 16 -1.88 1.06 24.58
N HIS A 17 -0.66 1.59 24.36
CA HIS A 17 -0.26 2.03 23.01
C HIS A 17 -0.04 0.86 22.04
N LEU A 18 0.52 -0.26 22.53
CA LEU A 18 0.87 -1.39 21.67
C LEU A 18 -0.36 -2.14 21.14
N SER A 19 -1.45 -2.20 21.91
CA SER A 19 -2.69 -2.89 21.50
C SER A 19 -3.46 -2.13 20.42
N ILE A 20 -3.34 -0.80 20.38
CA ILE A 20 -4.02 0.04 19.37
C ILE A 20 -3.32 -0.11 18.01
N GLU A 21 -1.97 -0.10 17.98
CA GLU A 21 -1.21 -0.39 16.76
C GLU A 21 -1.48 -1.80 16.23
N PHE A 22 -1.61 -2.80 17.11
CA PHE A 22 -1.79 -4.18 16.68
C PHE A 22 -3.11 -4.41 15.95
N ASN A 23 -4.21 -3.84 16.44
CA ASN A 23 -5.51 -3.93 15.78
C ASN A 23 -5.51 -3.25 14.40
N ASP A 24 -4.75 -2.16 14.28
CA ASP A 24 -4.57 -1.40 13.05
C ASP A 24 -3.76 -2.18 11.98
N LEU A 25 -2.77 -2.95 12.46
CA LEU A 25 -1.91 -3.81 11.65
C LEU A 25 -2.61 -5.10 11.21
N THR A 26 -3.54 -5.62 12.02
CA THR A 26 -4.21 -6.91 11.79
C THR A 26 -5.65 -6.78 11.32
N GLU A 27 -6.06 -5.72 10.61
CA GLU A 27 -7.41 -5.62 10.04
C GLU A 27 -7.68 -6.79 9.07
N LYS A 28 -8.05 -7.97 9.60
CA LYS A 28 -8.09 -9.27 8.90
C LYS A 28 -9.01 -9.24 7.69
N GLY A 29 -10.04 -8.39 7.73
CA GLY A 29 -10.98 -8.22 6.63
C GLY A 29 -10.54 -7.20 5.58
N ASN A 30 -9.69 -6.21 5.92
CA ASN A 30 -9.27 -5.13 5.03
C ASN A 30 -7.86 -4.59 5.36
N PRO A 31 -6.80 -5.39 5.15
CA PRO A 31 -5.46 -4.99 5.55
C PRO A 31 -5.00 -3.76 4.79
N THR A 32 -4.28 -2.89 5.48
CA THR A 32 -3.57 -1.78 4.85
C THR A 32 -2.33 -2.32 4.16
N VAL A 33 -2.13 -1.92 2.90
CA VAL A 33 -1.06 -2.45 2.06
C VAL A 33 -0.15 -1.35 1.52
N SER A 34 1.09 -1.68 1.27
CA SER A 34 1.98 -0.90 0.41
C SER A 34 2.07 -1.56 -0.94
N LEU A 35 2.12 -0.75 -2.00
CA LEU A 35 2.39 -1.22 -3.35
C LEU A 35 3.90 -1.13 -3.59
N VAL A 36 4.54 -2.26 -3.88
CA VAL A 36 5.97 -2.32 -4.22
C VAL A 36 6.15 -2.75 -5.67
N ASN A 37 7.26 -2.32 -6.28
CA ASN A 37 7.65 -2.71 -7.63
C ASN A 37 8.75 -3.77 -7.59
N LYS A 38 8.82 -4.64 -8.61
CA LYS A 38 9.83 -5.70 -8.70
C LYS A 38 11.27 -5.17 -8.84
N THR A 39 11.49 -4.07 -9.56
CA THR A 39 12.84 -3.49 -9.78
C THR A 39 13.38 -2.68 -8.60
N LYS A 40 12.51 -2.27 -7.67
CA LYS A 40 12.81 -1.44 -6.50
C LYS A 40 12.03 -1.97 -5.30
N ASP A 41 12.47 -3.10 -4.77
CA ASP A 41 11.76 -3.85 -3.73
C ASP A 41 11.81 -3.20 -2.34
N ASP A 42 12.74 -2.26 -2.13
CA ASP A 42 12.83 -1.39 -0.95
C ASP A 42 12.05 -0.07 -1.12
N HIS A 43 11.38 0.15 -2.26
CA HIS A 43 10.56 1.31 -2.53
C HIS A 43 9.07 0.95 -2.58
N VAL A 44 8.25 1.83 -2.02
CA VAL A 44 6.80 1.73 -1.96
C VAL A 44 6.14 2.95 -2.59
N LEU A 45 4.93 2.76 -3.11
CA LEU A 45 4.09 3.87 -3.54
C LEU A 45 3.89 4.84 -2.37
N SER A 46 4.20 6.11 -2.58
CA SER A 46 4.28 7.14 -1.55
C SER A 46 3.57 8.41 -2.01
N LEU A 47 2.68 8.92 -1.17
CA LEU A 47 2.09 10.25 -1.33
C LEU A 47 3.10 11.31 -0.86
N ARG A 48 3.34 12.34 -1.67
CA ARG A 48 4.27 13.43 -1.35
C ARG A 48 3.54 14.74 -1.15
N ASP A 49 4.21 15.69 -0.49
CA ASP A 49 3.68 17.03 -0.17
C ASP A 49 2.32 17.04 0.55
N TYR A 50 1.99 15.99 1.31
CA TYR A 50 0.67 15.82 1.94
C TYR A 50 0.32 16.92 2.97
N ASN A 51 1.34 17.55 3.57
CA ASN A 51 1.19 18.67 4.50
C ASN A 51 0.76 19.98 3.83
N ASN A 52 0.73 20.04 2.49
CA ASN A 52 0.33 21.23 1.76
C ASN A 52 -1.21 21.33 1.68
N ILE A 53 -1.74 22.55 1.51
CA ILE A 53 -3.19 22.83 1.35
C ILE A 53 -3.70 22.37 -0.03
N LYS A 54 -2.83 21.79 -0.85
CA LYS A 54 -3.15 21.28 -2.18
C LYS A 54 -4.29 20.24 -2.12
N THR A 55 -5.10 20.20 -3.16
CA THR A 55 -6.10 19.14 -3.39
C THR A 55 -5.49 17.93 -4.09
N THR A 56 -4.41 18.15 -4.85
CA THR A 56 -3.69 17.13 -5.62
C THR A 56 -2.27 16.95 -5.11
N PHE A 57 -1.87 15.70 -4.94
CA PHE A 57 -0.61 15.31 -4.33
C PHE A 57 0.20 14.42 -5.28
N PRO A 58 1.50 14.71 -5.46
CA PRO A 58 2.37 13.86 -6.26
C PRO A 58 2.48 12.46 -5.65
N ILE A 59 2.59 11.46 -6.53
CA ILE A 59 2.86 10.08 -6.14
C ILE A 59 4.17 9.64 -6.78
N VAL A 60 5.00 8.98 -5.98
CA VAL A 60 6.25 8.38 -6.42
C VAL A 60 6.44 7.01 -5.78
N MET A 61 7.35 6.21 -6.34
CA MET A 61 7.96 5.10 -5.63
C MET A 61 9.12 5.64 -4.81
N ALA A 62 9.01 5.63 -3.49
CA ALA A 62 10.07 6.09 -2.59
C ALA A 62 10.45 5.02 -1.59
N LYS A 63 11.67 5.15 -1.06
CA LYS A 63 12.17 4.24 -0.03
C LYS A 63 11.21 4.23 1.16
N ILE A 64 10.98 3.05 1.72
CA ILE A 64 10.18 2.92 2.93
C ILE A 64 10.83 3.72 4.08
N ASP A 65 10.02 4.52 4.78
CA ASP A 65 10.47 5.37 5.88
C ASP A 65 9.43 5.32 7.01
N ARG A 66 9.91 5.29 8.25
CA ARG A 66 9.04 5.34 9.43
C ARG A 66 8.25 6.66 9.49
N ALA A 67 8.88 7.77 9.11
CA ALA A 67 8.22 9.07 9.14
C ALA A 67 7.07 9.17 8.10
N ASP A 68 7.19 8.42 7.00
CA ASP A 68 6.25 8.47 5.88
C ASP A 68 5.29 7.27 5.83
N ILE A 69 5.35 6.33 6.80
CA ILE A 69 4.68 5.02 6.65
C ILE A 69 3.16 5.14 6.44
N ASP A 70 2.52 6.12 7.07
CA ASP A 70 1.08 6.38 6.90
C ASP A 70 0.75 7.00 5.55
N PHE A 71 1.73 7.61 4.86
CA PHE A 71 1.65 8.13 3.48
C PHE A 71 2.10 7.09 2.43
N GLN A 72 2.51 5.91 2.90
CA GLN A 72 3.03 4.78 2.13
C GLN A 72 2.14 3.54 2.19
N THR A 73 1.02 3.62 2.91
CA THR A 73 0.13 2.49 3.16
C THR A 73 -1.32 2.87 2.83
N PHE A 74 -1.99 2.02 2.06
CA PHE A 74 -3.27 2.31 1.45
C PHE A 74 -4.29 1.22 1.78
N LYS A 75 -5.55 1.62 1.86
CA LYS A 75 -6.67 0.70 1.72
C LYS A 75 -6.92 0.45 0.24
N VAL A 76 -7.15 -0.82 -0.09
CA VAL A 76 -7.57 -1.22 -1.43
C VAL A 76 -9.08 -1.42 -1.42
N TYR A 77 -9.78 -0.59 -2.20
CA TYR A 77 -11.22 -0.69 -2.37
C TYR A 77 -11.54 -1.24 -3.74
N TYR A 78 -12.59 -2.04 -3.83
CA TYR A 78 -12.99 -2.75 -5.04
C TYR A 78 -14.39 -2.29 -5.45
N THR A 79 -14.56 -2.02 -6.75
CA THR A 79 -15.88 -1.70 -7.30
C THR A 79 -16.39 -2.85 -8.15
N LEU A 80 -17.59 -3.33 -7.81
CA LEU A 80 -18.33 -4.28 -8.63
C LEU A 80 -19.07 -3.53 -9.73
N PRO A 81 -19.25 -4.11 -10.94
CA PRO A 81 -19.00 -5.50 -11.32
C PRO A 81 -17.69 -5.79 -12.10
N GLN A 82 -16.67 -4.92 -12.13
CA GLN A 82 -15.68 -4.94 -13.23
C GLN A 82 -14.19 -5.10 -12.84
N ASN A 83 -13.87 -5.78 -11.74
CA ASN A 83 -12.48 -6.03 -11.28
C ASN A 83 -11.64 -4.74 -11.16
N TYR A 84 -12.33 -3.63 -10.93
CA TYR A 84 -11.70 -2.38 -10.70
C TYR A 84 -11.36 -2.24 -9.23
N PHE A 85 -10.23 -1.61 -8.98
CA PHE A 85 -9.86 -1.18 -7.66
C PHE A 85 -9.41 0.27 -7.69
N PHE A 86 -9.47 0.89 -6.52
CA PHE A 86 -8.80 2.14 -6.24
C PHE A 86 -8.05 2.02 -4.91
N LEU A 87 -6.99 2.80 -4.79
CA LEU A 87 -6.25 2.93 -3.54
C LEU A 87 -6.72 4.19 -2.85
N GLN A 88 -6.85 4.14 -1.54
CA GLN A 88 -7.17 5.29 -0.72
C GLN A 88 -6.27 5.31 0.50
N LEU A 89 -5.73 6.49 0.81
CA LEU A 89 -4.93 6.70 1.99
C LEU A 89 -5.80 6.52 3.24
N LYS A 90 -5.32 5.70 4.17
CA LYS A 90 -6.00 5.48 5.43
C LYS A 90 -6.03 6.82 6.19
N ASP A 91 -7.20 7.22 6.67
CA ASP A 91 -7.42 8.41 7.52
C ASP A 91 -7.38 9.81 6.86
N TYR A 92 -7.08 9.93 5.56
CA TYR A 92 -6.92 11.25 4.91
C TYR A 92 -7.92 11.56 3.78
N ASN A 93 -8.88 10.66 3.49
CA ASN A 93 -9.81 10.79 2.35
C ASN A 93 -9.13 11.13 1.01
N VAL A 94 -7.86 10.71 0.85
CA VAL A 94 -7.11 10.89 -0.40
C VAL A 94 -7.21 9.61 -1.23
N LYS A 95 -7.76 9.72 -2.44
CA LYS A 95 -7.82 8.61 -3.40
C LYS A 95 -6.68 8.73 -4.41
N ILE A 96 -6.11 7.60 -4.78
CA ILE A 96 -5.11 7.53 -5.85
C ILE A 96 -5.84 7.43 -7.17
N ILE A 97 -5.52 8.36 -8.08
CA ILE A 97 -6.16 8.47 -9.37
C ILE A 97 -5.18 8.62 -10.51
N ASN A 98 -5.66 8.29 -11.70
CA ASN A 98 -4.97 8.51 -12.95
C ASN A 98 -5.53 9.74 -13.68
N THR A 99 -4.65 10.63 -14.12
CA THR A 99 -4.99 11.72 -15.03
C THR A 99 -4.04 11.68 -16.21
N GLY A 100 -4.57 11.37 -17.40
CA GLY A 100 -3.74 11.07 -18.56
C GLY A 100 -2.82 9.87 -18.29
N THR A 101 -1.52 10.10 -18.37
CA THR A 101 -0.48 9.09 -18.11
C THR A 101 0.05 9.10 -16.69
N GLU A 102 -0.35 10.02 -15.82
CA GLU A 102 0.26 10.18 -14.50
C GLU A 102 -0.68 9.71 -13.38
N LEU A 103 -0.07 9.24 -12.28
CA LEU A 103 -0.76 8.97 -11.02
C LEU A 103 -0.58 10.14 -10.04
N HIS A 104 -1.65 10.50 -9.35
CA HIS A 104 -1.60 11.42 -8.22
C HIS A 104 -2.66 11.07 -7.18
N GLY A 105 -2.49 11.59 -5.96
CA GLY A 105 -3.51 11.51 -4.93
C GLY A 105 -4.41 12.74 -5.00
N GLU A 106 -5.71 12.57 -4.81
CA GLU A 106 -6.67 13.67 -4.75
C GLU A 106 -7.55 13.55 -3.51
N ARG A 107 -7.71 14.67 -2.79
CA ARG A 107 -8.55 14.77 -1.58
C ARG A 107 -10.00 15.09 -1.95
N ASP A 108 -10.96 14.53 -1.20
CA ASP A 108 -12.40 14.85 -1.25
C ASP A 108 -13.08 14.62 -2.61
N MET A 109 -12.51 13.77 -3.47
CA MET A 109 -13.04 13.54 -4.80
C MET A 109 -14.16 12.47 -4.82
N SER A 110 -15.25 12.79 -5.53
CA SER A 110 -16.42 11.92 -5.74
C SER A 110 -16.22 10.89 -6.86
N ALA A 111 -15.52 11.25 -7.94
CA ALA A 111 -15.18 10.36 -9.03
C ALA A 111 -14.15 9.31 -8.59
N ILE A 112 -14.23 8.10 -9.15
CA ILE A 112 -13.28 7.02 -8.87
C ILE A 112 -12.54 6.72 -10.16
N SER A 113 -11.25 7.03 -10.20
CA SER A 113 -10.35 6.45 -11.19
C SER A 113 -10.22 4.97 -10.88
N THR A 114 -10.54 4.14 -11.87
CA THR A 114 -10.59 2.69 -11.70
C THR A 114 -9.41 2.04 -12.42
N MET A 115 -8.57 1.37 -11.64
CA MET A 115 -7.44 0.58 -12.13
C MET A 115 -7.80 -0.91 -12.13
N ARG A 116 -7.12 -1.71 -12.94
CA ARG A 116 -7.31 -3.17 -13.03
C ARG A 116 -6.01 -3.91 -12.79
N ILE A 117 -6.10 -5.11 -12.22
CA ILE A 117 -4.94 -5.98 -11.95
C ILE A 117 -4.95 -7.15 -12.93
N TYR A 118 -3.78 -7.46 -13.51
CA TYR A 118 -3.57 -8.64 -14.33
C TYR A 118 -2.36 -9.40 -13.84
N GLU A 119 -2.51 -10.71 -13.64
CA GLU A 119 -1.39 -11.59 -13.29
C GLU A 119 -0.28 -11.50 -14.34
N ALA A 120 0.97 -11.40 -13.87
CA ALA A 120 2.16 -11.31 -14.71
C ALA A 120 3.06 -12.54 -14.49
N GLU A 121 3.44 -12.77 -13.24
CA GLU A 121 4.21 -13.93 -12.79
C GLU A 121 3.82 -14.27 -11.34
N SER A 122 4.34 -15.37 -10.80
CA SER A 122 3.97 -15.83 -9.45
C SER A 122 4.21 -14.74 -8.40
N GLY A 123 3.12 -14.27 -7.78
CA GLY A 123 3.15 -13.23 -6.75
C GLY A 123 3.21 -11.78 -7.24
N TYR A 124 3.33 -11.54 -8.55
CA TYR A 124 3.36 -10.20 -9.14
C TYR A 124 2.26 -10.00 -10.18
N PHE A 125 1.87 -8.74 -10.35
CA PHE A 125 0.83 -8.33 -11.29
C PHE A 125 1.17 -7.03 -11.99
N THR A 126 0.58 -6.82 -13.16
CA THR A 126 0.53 -5.50 -13.81
C THR A 126 -0.73 -4.76 -13.38
N ILE A 127 -0.61 -3.45 -13.20
CA ILE A 127 -1.75 -2.55 -12.97
C ILE A 127 -2.05 -1.83 -14.28
N ARG A 128 -3.30 -1.82 -14.74
CA ARG A 128 -3.70 -1.10 -15.97
C ARG A 128 -4.76 -0.05 -15.71
N ASN A 129 -4.70 1.04 -16.46
CA ASN A 129 -5.77 2.05 -16.49
C ASN A 129 -6.87 1.68 -17.50
N SER A 130 -7.87 2.55 -17.63
CA SER A 130 -8.98 2.40 -18.58
C SER A 130 -8.53 2.39 -20.06
N ALA A 131 -7.41 3.02 -20.38
CA ALA A 131 -6.79 3.03 -21.71
C ALA A 131 -5.91 1.80 -21.98
N ASN A 132 -5.96 0.77 -21.11
CA ASN A 132 -5.18 -0.46 -21.22
C ASN A 132 -3.64 -0.23 -21.25
N LYS A 133 -3.18 0.87 -20.67
CA LYS A 133 -1.76 1.13 -20.41
C LYS A 133 -1.35 0.56 -19.06
N CYS A 134 -0.13 0.08 -18.95
CA CYS A 134 0.44 -0.52 -17.73
C CYS A 134 1.14 0.54 -16.89
N LEU A 135 0.91 0.49 -15.58
CA LEU A 135 1.67 1.28 -14.63
C LEU A 135 3.14 0.89 -14.72
N GLU A 136 4.03 1.88 -14.72
CA GLU A 136 5.46 1.72 -14.84
C GLU A 136 6.19 2.67 -13.89
N ILE A 137 7.22 2.15 -13.21
CA ILE A 137 8.17 2.98 -12.47
C ILE A 137 9.18 3.62 -13.43
N GLY A 138 9.34 4.94 -13.34
CA GLY A 138 10.29 5.69 -14.13
C GLY A 138 11.74 5.32 -13.79
N LYS A 139 12.62 5.37 -14.79
CA LYS A 139 14.06 5.05 -14.63
C LYS A 139 14.85 6.12 -13.88
N VAL A 140 14.41 7.38 -13.96
CA VAL A 140 15.10 8.54 -13.39
C VAL A 140 14.39 8.96 -12.11
N ARG A 141 15.16 9.10 -11.03
CA ARG A 141 14.66 9.62 -9.75
C ARG A 141 14.32 11.10 -9.90
N ASN A 142 13.17 11.51 -9.38
CA ASN A 142 12.81 12.89 -9.21
C ASN A 142 13.32 13.36 -7.83
N ASP A 143 14.30 14.25 -7.84
CA ASP A 143 14.92 14.75 -6.60
C ASP A 143 14.00 15.68 -5.81
N GLY A 144 13.06 16.38 -6.47
CA GLY A 144 12.09 17.25 -5.80
C GLY A 144 11.13 16.49 -4.90
N TYR A 145 10.82 15.22 -5.23
CA TYR A 145 9.90 14.37 -4.47
C TYR A 145 10.59 13.19 -3.79
N ASN A 146 11.93 13.10 -3.90
CA ASN A 146 12.75 12.00 -3.38
C ASN A 146 12.14 10.62 -3.73
N GLY A 147 11.99 10.34 -5.03
CA GLY A 147 11.41 9.07 -5.49
C GLY A 147 11.34 8.95 -7.00
N TYR A 148 10.98 7.76 -7.49
CA TYR A 148 10.81 7.49 -8.90
C TYR A 148 9.36 7.77 -9.32
N PRO A 149 9.12 8.53 -10.40
CA PRO A 149 7.77 8.83 -10.86
C PRO A 149 7.06 7.56 -11.33
N LEU A 150 5.74 7.56 -11.26
CA LEU A 150 4.88 6.48 -11.74
C LEU A 150 4.04 6.97 -12.92
N ARG A 151 4.04 6.21 -14.02
CA ARG A 151 3.32 6.56 -15.24
C ARG A 151 2.66 5.36 -15.88
N PHE A 152 1.59 5.60 -16.62
CA PHE A 152 0.93 4.61 -17.47
C PHE A 152 1.53 4.63 -18.87
N GLU A 153 2.25 3.57 -19.20
CA GLU A 153 2.93 3.37 -20.48
C GLU A 153 2.35 2.17 -21.24
N ASN A 154 2.81 1.94 -22.47
CA ASN A 154 2.41 0.74 -23.21
C ASN A 154 2.84 -0.51 -22.44
N CYS A 155 1.94 -1.48 -22.32
CA CYS A 155 2.24 -2.75 -21.65
C CYS A 155 3.33 -3.51 -22.42
N VAL A 156 4.38 -3.92 -21.72
CA VAL A 156 5.46 -4.73 -22.28
C VAL A 156 5.51 -6.04 -21.50
N GLU A 157 5.42 -7.17 -22.22
CA GLU A 157 5.51 -8.48 -21.59
C GLU A 157 6.86 -8.65 -20.87
N GLN A 158 6.81 -9.25 -19.67
CA GLN A 158 8.00 -9.51 -18.85
C GLN A 158 8.82 -8.27 -18.47
N ASN A 159 8.20 -7.09 -18.47
CA ASN A 159 8.87 -5.87 -17.98
C ASN A 159 8.73 -5.72 -16.46
N ASP A 160 9.82 -5.96 -15.73
CA ASP A 160 9.87 -5.84 -14.27
C ASP A 160 9.50 -4.43 -13.76
N SER A 161 9.72 -3.37 -14.54
CA SER A 161 9.32 -2.01 -14.15
C SER A 161 7.79 -1.83 -14.13
N GLN A 162 7.04 -2.76 -14.75
CA GLN A 162 5.58 -2.80 -14.78
C GLN A 162 4.98 -3.85 -13.83
N MET A 163 5.82 -4.55 -13.07
CA MET A 163 5.40 -5.60 -12.14
C MET A 163 5.35 -5.12 -10.70
N PHE A 164 4.19 -5.30 -10.08
CA PHE A 164 3.92 -4.86 -8.72
C PHE A 164 3.37 -5.99 -7.87
N LYS A 165 3.48 -5.82 -6.55
CA LYS A 165 2.80 -6.65 -5.57
C LYS A 165 2.32 -5.78 -4.42
N PHE A 166 1.27 -6.22 -3.75
CA PHE A 166 0.89 -5.66 -2.46
C PHE A 166 1.64 -6.39 -1.35
N ILE A 167 2.12 -5.63 -0.38
CA ILE A 167 2.65 -6.14 0.89
C ILE A 167 1.88 -5.50 2.03
N SER A 168 1.77 -6.17 3.17
CA SER A 168 1.14 -5.58 4.36
C SER A 168 1.97 -4.41 4.91
N LYS A 169 1.31 -3.44 5.56
CA LYS A 169 1.97 -2.39 6.37
C LYS A 169 2.99 -3.00 7.33
N MET A 170 2.64 -4.13 7.94
CA MET A 170 3.50 -4.83 8.88
C MET A 170 4.80 -5.35 8.25
N LYS A 171 4.73 -5.90 7.02
CA LYS A 171 5.93 -6.28 6.25
C LYS A 171 6.83 -5.09 5.97
N GLY A 172 6.22 -3.94 5.67
CA GLY A 172 6.94 -2.67 5.52
C GLY A 172 7.69 -2.26 6.79
N LEU A 173 7.01 -2.28 7.95
CA LEU A 173 7.65 -2.02 9.25
C LEU A 173 8.80 -3.01 9.54
N CYS A 174 8.66 -4.26 9.11
CA CYS A 174 9.73 -5.25 9.26
C CYS A 174 10.94 -4.99 8.38
N ALA A 175 10.77 -4.43 7.19
CA ALA A 175 11.89 -3.97 6.38
C ALA A 175 12.69 -2.84 7.05
N LEU A 176 12.05 -2.08 7.96
CA LEU A 176 12.70 -1.02 8.76
C LEU A 176 13.42 -1.54 10.01
N GLY A 177 13.49 -2.87 10.22
CA GLY A 177 14.15 -3.46 11.38
C GLY A 177 13.40 -3.26 12.70
N ASP A 178 12.07 -3.08 12.66
CA ASP A 178 11.28 -2.88 13.87
C ASP A 178 11.32 -4.12 14.79
N SER A 179 11.51 -3.86 16.09
CA SER A 179 11.59 -4.86 17.16
C SER A 179 10.34 -5.74 17.30
N ILE A 180 9.22 -5.31 16.71
CA ILE A 180 7.93 -6.02 16.75
C ILE A 180 7.95 -7.26 15.82
N CYS A 181 8.81 -7.29 14.80
CA CYS A 181 8.76 -8.28 13.72
C CYS A 181 9.04 -9.75 14.10
N PRO A 182 9.98 -10.07 15.00
CA PRO A 182 10.17 -11.45 15.46
C PRO A 182 8.93 -12.04 16.14
N ARG A 183 8.07 -11.20 16.74
CA ARG A 183 6.86 -11.61 17.47
C ARG A 183 5.63 -11.78 16.58
N LEU A 184 5.76 -11.44 15.30
CA LEU A 184 4.65 -11.27 14.36
C LEU A 184 4.63 -12.30 13.24
N SER A 185 5.48 -13.33 13.25
CA SER A 185 5.59 -14.29 12.14
C SER A 185 4.26 -14.90 11.73
N LYS A 186 3.45 -15.38 12.70
CA LYS A 186 2.13 -15.94 12.43
C LYS A 186 1.10 -14.90 11.97
N PRO A 187 0.88 -13.77 12.69
CA PRO A 187 0.02 -12.69 12.20
C PRO A 187 0.42 -12.18 10.80
N LEU A 188 1.72 -12.14 10.48
CA LEU A 188 2.20 -11.69 9.18
C LEU A 188 1.77 -12.63 8.07
N ILE A 189 1.93 -13.93 8.28
CA ILE A 189 1.47 -14.94 7.34
C ILE A 189 -0.03 -14.80 7.11
N GLU A 190 -0.84 -14.70 8.18
CA GLU A 190 -2.29 -14.55 8.07
C GLU A 190 -2.70 -13.29 7.28
N ILE A 191 -2.01 -12.16 7.48
CA ILE A 191 -2.29 -10.92 6.74
C ILE A 191 -1.86 -11.04 5.28
N GLU A 192 -0.67 -11.59 5.00
CA GLU A 192 -0.17 -11.75 3.63
C GLU A 192 -1.04 -12.74 2.84
N GLU A 193 -1.55 -13.80 3.48
CA GLU A 193 -2.56 -14.68 2.91
C GLU A 193 -3.85 -13.93 2.60
N ALA A 194 -4.36 -13.10 3.52
CA ALA A 194 -5.56 -12.29 3.28
C ALA A 194 -5.37 -11.27 2.13
N VAL A 195 -4.18 -10.67 2.01
CA VAL A 195 -3.83 -9.79 0.87
C VAL A 195 -3.82 -10.60 -0.43
N LYS A 196 -3.18 -11.77 -0.43
CA LYS A 196 -3.11 -12.65 -1.60
C LYS A 196 -4.50 -13.12 -2.04
N ASP A 197 -5.32 -13.63 -1.13
CA ASP A 197 -6.66 -14.12 -1.42
C ASP A 197 -7.53 -13.03 -2.04
N ARG A 198 -7.38 -11.79 -1.58
CA ARG A 198 -8.08 -10.63 -2.17
C ARG A 198 -7.61 -10.34 -3.59
N VAL A 199 -6.29 -10.36 -3.83
CA VAL A 199 -5.74 -10.19 -5.18
C VAL A 199 -6.22 -11.33 -6.10
N ASP A 200 -6.25 -12.56 -5.61
CA ASP A 200 -6.68 -13.72 -6.40
C ASP A 200 -8.19 -13.69 -6.66
N GLN A 201 -9.02 -13.18 -5.76
CA GLN A 201 -10.45 -12.92 -6.01
C GLN A 201 -10.68 -11.91 -7.15
N ILE A 202 -9.80 -10.90 -7.29
CA ILE A 202 -9.83 -9.96 -8.42
C ILE A 202 -9.53 -10.71 -9.73
N LYS A 203 -8.60 -11.66 -9.71
CA LYS A 203 -8.25 -12.47 -10.89
C LYS A 203 -9.36 -13.45 -11.28
N VAL A 204 -9.95 -14.15 -10.30
CA VAL A 204 -10.85 -15.31 -10.52
C VAL A 204 -12.22 -14.93 -11.07
N LYS A 205 -12.74 -13.71 -10.81
CA LYS A 205 -14.01 -13.26 -11.43
C LYS A 205 -13.97 -13.25 -12.97
N LYS A 206 -12.78 -13.26 -13.57
CA LYS A 206 -12.55 -13.43 -15.01
C LYS A 206 -13.01 -14.79 -15.56
N LEU A 207 -13.07 -15.85 -14.75
CA LEU A 207 -13.36 -17.21 -15.21
C LEU A 207 -14.83 -17.61 -15.15
N LYS A 208 -15.65 -16.92 -14.34
CA LYS A 208 -17.10 -17.21 -14.26
C LYS A 208 -17.92 -16.40 -15.26
N ASP A 209 -17.43 -15.25 -15.69
CA ASP A 209 -18.11 -14.39 -16.67
C ASP A 209 -17.74 -14.73 -18.13
N PHE A 210 -17.07 -15.87 -18.36
CA PHE A 210 -16.75 -16.43 -19.68
C PHE A 210 -17.52 -17.73 -19.99
N LYS A 211 -18.68 -17.94 -19.37
CA LYS A 211 -19.62 -19.00 -19.78
C LYS A 211 -21.02 -18.43 -19.99
N PHE A 212 -21.51 -18.66 -21.21
CA PHE A 212 -22.84 -18.36 -21.78
C PHE A 212 -23.01 -16.87 -22.13
N GLU A 213 -23.21 -16.45 -23.39
CA GLU A 213 -23.79 -17.08 -24.59
C GLU A 213 -23.03 -16.72 -25.87
#